data_AF-A0A7D5VLD2-F1
#
_entry.id   AF-A0A7D5VLD2-F1
#
_cell.length_a   1.000
_cell.length_b   1.000
_cell.length_c   1.000
_cell.angle_alpha   90.00
_cell.angle_beta   90.00
_cell.angle_gamma   90.00
#
_symmetry.space_group_name_H-M   'P 1'
#
loop_
_entity.id
_entity.type
_entity.pdbx_description
1 polymer ?
#
loop_
_entity_poly.entity_id
_entity_poly.type
_entity_poly.pdbx_seq_one_letter_code
_entity_poly.pdbx_strand_id
1 'polypeptide(L)'
;MTAAPRKWVLSTIDHGFIEVVCPPWCIGHGWQVGGGIGRNDITHRSVRVKAATFTDADRWVPVLAAYISWAPYRELVPVISLELDTEGDFAAEDGLRLAECLRVAASRIEALATEAMRLRGELS
;
A
#
# COMPACT_ATOMS: atom_id res chain seq x y z
N MET A 1 -6.62 19.12 -16.51
CA MET A 1 -6.27 18.12 -17.55
C MET A 1 -6.08 16.78 -16.86
N THR A 2 -6.96 15.81 -17.06
CA THR A 2 -6.78 14.45 -16.53
C THR A 2 -5.75 13.73 -17.40
N ALA A 3 -4.67 13.25 -16.79
CA ALA A 3 -3.69 12.44 -17.50
C ALA A 3 -4.37 11.20 -18.09
N ALA A 4 -4.02 10.82 -19.32
CA ALA A 4 -4.53 9.60 -19.93
C ALA A 4 -4.19 8.38 -19.05
N PRO A 5 -5.12 7.42 -18.89
CA PRO A 5 -4.88 6.27 -18.02
C PRO A 5 -3.70 5.45 -18.54
N ARG A 6 -2.78 5.10 -17.65
CA ARG A 6 -1.60 4.31 -18.02
C ARG A 6 -2.02 2.86 -18.27
N LYS A 7 -1.61 2.28 -19.39
CA LYS A 7 -1.90 0.89 -19.74
C LYS A 7 -0.64 0.03 -19.63
N TRP A 8 -0.81 -1.21 -19.18
CA TRP A 8 0.26 -2.21 -19.08
C TRP A 8 -0.19 -3.51 -19.73
N VAL A 9 0.70 -4.16 -20.46
CA VAL A 9 0.48 -5.52 -20.96
C VAL A 9 1.24 -6.47 -20.06
N LEU A 10 0.53 -7.41 -19.45
CA LEU A 10 1.11 -8.43 -18.56
C LEU A 10 0.95 -9.81 -19.21
N SER A 11 2.01 -10.61 -19.14
CA SER A 11 1.92 -12.04 -19.47
C SER A 11 1.51 -12.80 -18.21
N THR A 12 0.41 -13.53 -18.28
CA THR A 12 -0.12 -14.34 -17.19
C THR A 12 0.02 -15.81 -17.51
N ILE A 13 0.17 -16.63 -16.47
CA ILE A 13 0.36 -18.08 -16.62
C ILE A 13 -0.92 -18.81 -17.04
N ASP A 14 -2.09 -18.21 -16.80
CA ASP A 14 -3.40 -18.85 -16.93
C ASP A 14 -4.29 -18.24 -18.03
N HIS A 15 -3.98 -17.03 -18.50
CA HIS A 15 -4.79 -16.31 -19.49
C HIS A 15 -3.98 -15.67 -20.63
N GLY A 16 -2.66 -15.92 -20.69
CA GLY A 16 -1.79 -15.31 -21.69
C GLY A 16 -1.61 -13.80 -21.46
N PHE A 17 -1.54 -13.02 -22.54
CA PHE A 17 -1.34 -11.57 -22.43
C PHE A 17 -2.65 -10.83 -22.11
N ILE A 18 -2.61 -9.99 -21.07
CA ILE A 18 -3.74 -9.16 -20.65
C ILE A 18 -3.32 -7.69 -20.65
N GLU A 19 -4.17 -6.83 -21.22
CA GLU A 19 -4.06 -5.38 -21.06
C GLU A 19 -4.75 -4.94 -19.76
N VAL A 20 -4.02 -4.21 -18.93
CA VAL A 20 -4.45 -3.69 -17.64
C VAL A 20 -4.43 -2.16 -17.69
N VAL A 21 -5.54 -1.54 -17.28
CA VAL A 21 -5.68 -0.08 -17.19
C VAL A 21 -5.41 0.34 -15.74
N CYS A 22 -4.35 1.11 -15.51
CA CYS A 22 -4.00 1.59 -14.18
C CYS A 22 -4.88 2.79 -13.79
N PRO A 23 -5.52 2.73 -12.62
CA PRO A 23 -6.08 3.91 -11.98
C PRO A 23 -5.00 4.99 -11.76
N PRO A 24 -5.35 6.29 -11.69
CA PRO A 24 -4.38 7.36 -11.53
C PRO A 24 -3.48 7.26 -10.29
N TRP A 25 -3.99 6.65 -9.21
CA TRP A 25 -3.28 6.44 -7.95
C TRP A 25 -2.35 5.21 -7.96
N CYS A 26 -2.50 4.32 -8.94
CA CYS A 26 -1.65 3.14 -9.07
C CYS A 26 -0.24 3.56 -9.50
N ILE A 27 0.80 2.96 -8.93
CA ILE A 27 2.20 3.22 -9.31
C ILE A 27 2.64 2.47 -10.58
N GLY A 28 1.89 1.45 -11.01
CA GLY A 28 2.13 0.65 -12.21
C GLY A 28 2.51 -0.81 -11.90
N HIS A 29 2.76 -1.59 -12.94
CA HIS A 29 2.96 -3.06 -12.86
C HIS A 29 4.36 -3.53 -13.26
N GLY A 30 5.36 -2.65 -13.28
CA GLY A 30 6.73 -3.03 -13.68
C GLY A 30 7.31 -4.20 -12.88
N TRP A 31 6.96 -4.31 -11.59
CA TRP A 31 7.37 -5.40 -10.70
C TRP A 31 6.68 -6.75 -10.98
N GLN A 32 5.64 -6.77 -11.81
CA GLN A 32 4.90 -7.96 -12.21
C GLN A 32 5.28 -8.47 -13.61
N VAL A 33 6.05 -7.69 -14.38
CA VAL A 33 6.47 -8.09 -15.72
C VAL A 33 7.41 -9.29 -15.63
N GLY A 34 7.06 -10.38 -16.32
CA GLY A 34 7.85 -11.63 -16.31
C GLY A 34 7.71 -12.45 -15.02
N GLY A 35 6.99 -11.95 -14.00
CA GLY A 35 6.57 -12.76 -12.88
C GLY A 35 5.48 -13.70 -13.37
N GLY A 36 5.61 -15.01 -13.12
CA GLY A 36 4.61 -16.01 -13.47
C GLY A 36 3.35 -15.85 -12.61
N ILE A 37 2.60 -14.77 -12.82
CA ILE A 37 1.40 -14.41 -12.07
C ILE A 37 0.14 -14.92 -12.76
N GLY A 38 -0.84 -15.34 -11.97
CA GLY A 38 -2.20 -15.57 -12.48
C GLY A 38 -2.91 -14.24 -12.71
N ARG A 39 -3.94 -14.25 -13.56
CA ARG A 39 -4.79 -13.08 -13.78
C ARG A 39 -5.39 -12.55 -12.47
N ASN A 40 -5.80 -13.45 -11.58
CA ASN A 40 -6.43 -13.09 -10.30
C ASN A 40 -5.45 -12.48 -9.29
N ASP A 41 -4.14 -12.54 -9.55
CA ASP A 41 -3.08 -11.99 -8.70
C ASP A 41 -2.58 -10.62 -9.20
N ILE A 42 -3.15 -10.09 -10.28
CA ILE A 42 -2.84 -8.75 -10.77
C ILE A 42 -3.38 -7.74 -9.75
N THR A 43 -2.49 -6.93 -9.17
CA THR A 43 -2.85 -5.95 -8.13
C THR A 43 -2.34 -4.56 -8.49
N HIS A 44 -3.22 -3.57 -8.45
CA HIS A 44 -2.85 -2.15 -8.43
C HIS A 44 -2.42 -1.76 -7.02
N ARG A 45 -1.35 -0.95 -6.90
CA ARG A 45 -0.84 -0.46 -5.61
C ARG A 45 -0.57 1.03 -5.66
N SER A 46 -0.91 1.75 -4.59
CA SER A 46 -0.47 3.13 -4.41
C SER A 46 0.97 3.20 -3.91
N VAL A 47 1.48 4.43 -3.78
CA VAL A 47 2.71 4.69 -3.03
C VAL A 47 2.53 4.21 -1.59
N ARG A 48 3.59 3.63 -1.02
CA ARG A 48 3.63 3.23 0.39
C ARG A 48 3.78 4.44 1.29
N VAL A 49 2.88 4.59 2.25
CA VAL A 49 3.06 5.45 3.41
C VAL A 49 3.74 4.63 4.50
N LYS A 50 4.72 5.22 5.19
CA LYS A 50 5.53 4.52 6.20
C LYS A 50 5.58 5.31 7.50
N ALA A 51 5.62 4.68 8.65
CA ALA A 51 6.00 5.32 9.91
C ALA A 51 7.15 4.52 10.53
N ALA A 52 8.11 5.21 11.12
CA ALA A 52 9.25 4.59 11.78
C ALA A 52 9.79 5.53 12.85
N THR A 53 10.50 4.98 13.83
CA THR A 53 11.15 5.75 14.89
C THR A 53 12.57 5.25 15.15
N PHE A 54 13.37 6.07 15.83
CA PHE A 54 14.70 5.70 16.29
C PHE A 54 14.65 5.39 17.79
N THR A 55 15.24 4.26 18.17
CA THR A 55 15.40 3.84 19.56
C THR A 55 16.82 4.15 20.05
N ASP A 56 17.00 4.23 21.37
CA ASP A 56 18.31 4.48 21.98
C ASP A 56 19.32 3.33 21.73
N ALA A 57 18.84 2.16 21.29
CA ALA A 57 19.69 1.08 20.76
C ALA A 57 20.21 1.35 19.32
N ASP A 58 20.06 2.59 18.81
CA ASP A 58 20.42 3.04 17.45
C ASP A 58 19.75 2.24 16.32
N ARG A 59 18.63 1.57 16.60
CA ARG A 59 17.88 0.81 15.58
C ARG A 59 16.74 1.65 15.05
N TRP A 60 16.71 1.80 13.72
CA TRP A 60 15.53 2.25 12.99
C TRP A 60 14.46 1.16 13.10
N VAL A 61 13.34 1.48 13.75
CA VAL A 61 12.23 0.56 13.95
C VAL A 61 11.11 0.97 12.99
N PRO A 62 10.82 0.19 11.92
CA PRO A 62 9.61 0.38 11.15
C PRO A 62 8.42 0.14 12.08
N VAL A 63 7.42 1.03 12.04
CA VAL A 63 6.18 0.90 12.83
C VAL A 63 4.98 0.68 11.90
N LEU A 64 5.05 1.22 10.68
CA LEU A 64 3.99 1.07 9.68
C LEU A 64 4.56 0.99 8.27
N ALA A 65 4.04 0.06 7.47
CA ALA A 65 4.01 0.16 6.02
C ALA A 65 2.56 -0.03 5.53
N ALA A 66 2.03 0.96 4.80
CA ALA A 66 0.65 0.99 4.38
C ALA A 66 0.48 1.49 2.94
N TYR A 67 -0.48 0.95 2.20
CA TYR A 67 -0.84 1.42 0.85
C TYR A 67 -2.26 0.98 0.46
N ILE A 68 -2.83 1.64 -0.55
CA ILE A 68 -4.07 1.21 -1.20
C ILE A 68 -3.72 0.09 -2.18
N SER A 69 -4.45 -1.00 -2.12
CA SER A 69 -4.33 -2.15 -3.01
C SER A 69 -5.68 -2.45 -3.67
N TRP A 70 -5.65 -2.89 -4.92
CA TRP A 70 -6.85 -3.40 -5.58
C TRP A 70 -6.52 -4.49 -6.58
N ALA A 71 -7.10 -5.68 -6.42
CA ALA A 71 -7.06 -6.76 -7.39
C ALA A 71 -8.35 -6.80 -8.21
N PRO A 72 -8.47 -6.12 -9.36
CA PRO A 72 -9.76 -5.92 -10.05
C PRO A 72 -10.43 -7.22 -10.52
N TYR A 73 -9.67 -8.31 -10.68
CA TYR A 73 -10.21 -9.62 -11.05
C TYR A 73 -10.68 -10.46 -9.86
N ARG A 74 -10.43 -10.00 -8.63
CA ARG A 74 -10.77 -10.69 -7.37
C ARG A 74 -11.63 -9.85 -6.44
N GLU A 75 -11.46 -8.53 -6.46
CA GLU A 75 -11.99 -7.58 -5.51
C GLU A 75 -12.90 -6.56 -6.20
N LEU A 76 -14.06 -6.28 -5.61
CA LEU A 76 -15.02 -5.32 -6.16
C LEU A 76 -14.55 -3.87 -6.01
N VAL A 77 -13.78 -3.58 -4.96
CA VAL A 77 -13.34 -2.23 -4.61
C VAL A 77 -11.92 -2.22 -4.04
N PRO A 78 -11.19 -1.09 -4.11
CA PRO A 78 -9.90 -0.95 -3.45
C PRO A 78 -9.97 -1.13 -1.93
N VAL A 79 -8.92 -1.71 -1.36
CA VAL A 79 -8.73 -1.94 0.08
C VAL A 79 -7.44 -1.26 0.55
N ILE A 80 -7.26 -1.15 1.87
CA ILE A 80 -5.96 -0.79 2.46
C ILE A 80 -5.21 -2.05 2.88
N SER A 81 -3.92 -2.11 2.57
CA SER A 81 -2.99 -3.14 3.08
C SER A 81 -2.09 -2.49 4.12
N LEU A 82 -1.98 -3.10 5.31
CA LEU A 82 -1.26 -2.58 6.46
C LEU A 82 -0.32 -3.65 7.03
N GLU A 83 0.91 -3.24 7.31
CA GLU A 83 1.86 -3.99 8.12
C GLU A 83 2.24 -3.11 9.30
N LEU A 84 1.80 -3.51 10.50
CA LEU A 84 2.14 -2.88 11.78
C LEU A 84 3.13 -3.80 12.46
N ASP A 85 4.41 -3.48 12.34
CA ASP A 85 5.49 -4.28 12.89
C ASP A 85 6.15 -3.48 14.01
N THR A 86 6.28 -4.06 15.19
CA THR A 86 7.09 -3.55 16.31
C THR A 86 7.19 -4.70 17.28
N GLU A 87 8.34 -5.36 17.30
CA GLU A 87 8.65 -6.46 18.22
C GLU A 87 10.02 -6.19 18.86
N GLY A 88 10.09 -6.32 20.18
CA GLY A 88 11.33 -6.15 20.93
C GLY A 88 11.09 -5.66 22.36
N ASP A 89 12.14 -5.77 23.16
CA ASP A 89 12.20 -5.14 24.48
C ASP A 89 12.83 -3.75 24.35
N PHE A 90 12.16 -2.74 24.88
CA PHE A 90 12.55 -1.33 24.75
C PHE A 90 12.82 -0.70 26.12
N ALA A 91 13.69 0.30 26.14
CA ALA A 91 13.82 1.17 27.30
C ALA A 91 12.52 1.97 27.53
N ALA A 92 12.29 2.45 28.75
CA ALA A 92 11.06 3.18 29.07
C ALA A 92 10.92 4.47 28.24
N GLU A 93 12.04 5.13 27.97
CA GLU A 93 12.15 6.35 27.17
C GLU A 93 11.78 6.10 25.70
N ASP A 94 12.16 4.95 25.15
CA ASP A 94 11.78 4.51 23.80
C ASP A 94 10.27 4.28 23.69
N GLY A 95 9.61 3.91 24.79
CA GLY A 95 8.16 3.79 24.87
C GLY A 95 7.43 5.09 24.50
N LEU A 96 7.97 6.25 24.89
CA LEU A 96 7.39 7.55 24.52
C LEU A 96 7.54 7.84 23.01
N ARG A 97 8.69 7.51 22.45
CA ARG A 97 8.97 7.67 21.01
C ARG A 97 8.13 6.72 20.16
N LEU A 98 7.94 5.49 20.62
CA LEU A 98 7.05 4.50 20.00
C LEU A 98 5.60 4.99 20.04
N ALA A 99 5.13 5.50 21.17
CA ALA A 99 3.79 6.07 21.28
C ALA A 99 3.57 7.26 20.34
N GLU A 100 4.54 8.16 20.20
CA GLU A 100 4.48 9.24 19.22
C GLU A 100 4.44 8.72 17.78
N CYS A 101 5.29 7.75 17.45
CA CYS A 101 5.31 7.13 16.13
C CYS A 101 3.98 6.44 15.80
N LEU A 102 3.36 5.77 16.77
CA LEU A 102 2.05 5.13 16.62
C LEU A 102 0.94 6.16 16.35
N ARG A 103 0.99 7.35 16.97
CA ARG A 103 0.04 8.43 16.63
C ARG A 103 0.22 8.91 15.19
N VAL A 104 1.46 9.08 14.75
CA VAL A 104 1.78 9.42 13.36
C VAL A 104 1.31 8.30 12.40
N ALA A 105 1.49 7.04 12.78
CA ALA A 105 1.01 5.88 12.03
C ALA A 105 -0.52 5.89 11.92
N ALA A 106 -1.23 6.14 13.03
CA ALA A 106 -2.69 6.25 13.05
C ALA A 106 -3.19 7.34 12.09
N SER A 107 -2.66 8.56 12.16
CA SER A 107 -3.05 9.65 11.25
C SER A 107 -2.80 9.31 9.77
N ARG A 108 -1.76 8.53 9.47
CA ARG A 108 -1.46 8.06 8.11
C ARG A 108 -2.45 7.01 7.62
N ILE A 109 -2.89 6.11 8.50
CA ILE A 109 -3.93 5.13 8.20
C ILE A 109 -5.26 5.83 7.96
N GLU A 110 -5.63 6.81 8.80
CA GLU A 110 -6.85 7.61 8.64
C GLU A 110 -6.89 8.32 7.28
N ALA A 111 -5.77 8.94 6.89
CA ALA A 111 -5.66 9.59 5.58
C ALA A 111 -5.81 8.61 4.41
N LEU A 112 -5.18 7.43 4.48
CA LEU A 112 -5.31 6.39 3.46
C LEU A 112 -6.73 5.82 3.39
N ALA A 113 -7.37 5.61 4.54
CA ALA A 113 -8.75 5.13 4.60
C ALA A 113 -9.72 6.14 3.98
N THR A 114 -9.56 7.42 4.32
CA THR A 114 -10.35 8.52 3.74
C THR A 114 -10.18 8.57 2.21
N GLU A 115 -8.95 8.45 1.72
CA GLU A 115 -8.69 8.41 0.28
C GLU A 115 -9.30 7.17 -0.38
N ALA A 116 -9.19 6.00 0.24
CA ALA A 116 -9.80 4.78 -0.28
C ALA A 116 -11.34 4.88 -0.33
N MET A 117 -11.97 5.55 0.65
CA MET A 117 -13.42 5.84 0.65
C MET A 117 -13.78 6.82 -0.47
N ARG A 118 -12.99 7.88 -0.66
CA ARG A 118 -13.18 8.84 -1.76
C ARG A 118 -13.07 8.17 -3.12
N LEU A 119 -12.09 7.27 -3.32
CA LEU A 119 -11.92 6.51 -4.55
C LEU A 119 -13.07 5.53 -4.82
N ARG A 120 -13.78 5.10 -3.78
CA ARG A 120 -15.01 4.30 -3.87
C ARG A 120 -16.27 5.15 -4.12
N GLY A 121 -16.16 6.48 -4.07
CA GLY A 121 -17.29 7.40 -4.20
C GLY A 121 -18.13 7.54 -2.92
N GLU A 122 -17.61 7.09 -1.77
CA GLU A 122 -18.29 7.16 -0.47
C GLU A 122 -18.14 8.55 0.19
N LEU A 123 -17.14 9.33 -0.25
CA LEU A 123 -16.85 10.68 0.21
C LEU A 123 -16.66 11.61 -1.00
N SER A 124 -17.13 12.85 -0.88
CA SER A 124 -17.05 13.92 -1.89
C SER A 124 -15.88 14.86 -1.64
#